data_AF-A0A094D8V2-F1
#
_entry.id   AF-A0A094D8V2-F1
#
_cell.length_a   1.000
_cell.length_b   1.000
_cell.length_c   1.000
_cell.angle_alpha   90.00
_cell.angle_beta   90.00
_cell.angle_gamma   90.00
#
_symmetry.space_group_name_H-M   'P 1'
#
loop_
_entity.id
_entity.type
_entity.pdbx_description
1 polymer ?
#
loop_
_entity_poly.entity_id
_entity_poly.type
_entity_poly.pdbx_seq_one_letter_code
_entity_poly.pdbx_strand_id
1 'polypeptide(L)'
;MAPGRNESPDAHEERGEANGVSHPQESNGLGLNSPPMQNGAGTSLRVRDIFDSLAVIGDLDRTDAVLVLSPIVPPVSWAPNSDPFECFCRALENRHSHIRHTTYDNNSGIMDTHRQLIRLSRVIILILADSEAAGRTPQINVLHAHMTVATAGDDKRVIIVVADSSEESWQRLVDFPTVLQATDYSQASLERTVSAIFREF
;
A
#
# COMPACT_ATOMS: atom_id res chain seq x y z
N MET A 1 9.22 -55.05 41.99
CA MET A 1 8.44 -56.30 41.95
C MET A 1 7.40 -56.18 40.84
N ALA A 2 7.19 -57.26 40.09
CA ALA A 2 6.21 -57.42 39.01
C ALA A 2 5.90 -58.94 38.92
N PRO A 3 4.99 -59.42 38.05
CA PRO A 3 3.89 -58.77 37.34
C PRO A 3 2.53 -59.48 37.56
N GLY A 4 1.47 -59.01 36.91
CA GLY A 4 0.24 -59.78 36.66
C GLY A 4 -0.08 -59.76 35.16
N ARG A 5 0.15 -60.90 34.47
CA ARG A 5 -0.26 -61.10 33.06
C ARG A 5 -1.73 -61.47 32.99
N ASN A 6 -2.37 -61.21 31.83
CA ASN A 6 -3.02 -62.30 31.10
C ASN A 6 -3.03 -62.01 29.60
N GLU A 7 -3.01 -63.09 28.81
CA GLU A 7 -2.77 -63.09 27.36
C GLU A 7 -4.07 -63.29 26.55
N SER A 8 -3.98 -63.10 25.23
CA SER A 8 -5.05 -63.25 24.23
C SER A 8 -5.52 -64.71 24.06
N PRO A 9 -6.47 -64.98 23.14
CA PRO A 9 -5.98 -65.49 21.84
C PRO A 9 -6.72 -64.97 20.58
N ASP A 10 -6.04 -65.10 19.44
CA ASP A 10 -6.50 -64.94 18.06
C ASP A 10 -7.65 -65.88 17.63
N ALA A 11 -8.38 -65.48 16.58
CA ALA A 11 -8.84 -66.42 15.52
C ALA A 11 -9.27 -65.71 14.20
N HIS A 12 -8.38 -65.80 13.20
CA HIS A 12 -8.63 -66.15 11.80
C HIS A 12 -9.33 -65.26 10.75
N GLU A 13 -8.66 -65.22 9.58
CA GLU A 13 -9.09 -64.77 8.25
C GLU A 13 -9.94 -65.84 7.51
N GLU A 14 -10.82 -65.40 6.61
CA GLU A 14 -10.94 -65.82 5.18
C GLU A 14 -12.04 -64.98 4.48
N ARG A 15 -12.22 -64.84 3.16
CA ARG A 15 -11.39 -64.75 1.92
C ARG A 15 -12.34 -64.99 0.72
N GLY A 16 -12.33 -64.12 -0.30
CA GLY A 16 -13.07 -64.30 -1.58
C GLY A 16 -14.60 -64.06 -1.51
N GLU A 17 -15.38 -63.85 -2.59
CA GLU A 17 -15.15 -63.60 -4.03
C GLU A 17 -16.53 -63.15 -4.65
N ALA A 18 -16.70 -62.47 -5.80
CA ALA A 18 -15.81 -61.83 -6.79
C ALA A 18 -16.59 -60.87 -7.73
N ASN A 19 -15.87 -60.18 -8.63
CA ASN A 19 -16.28 -59.71 -9.98
C ASN A 19 -17.31 -58.57 -10.18
N GLY A 20 -16.83 -57.50 -10.82
CA GLY A 20 -17.60 -56.43 -11.46
C GLY A 20 -16.73 -55.59 -12.41
N VAL A 21 -16.34 -56.15 -13.56
CA VAL A 21 -15.44 -55.50 -14.54
C VAL A 21 -16.17 -54.42 -15.35
N SER A 22 -15.59 -53.22 -15.47
CA SER A 22 -15.81 -52.30 -16.61
C SER A 22 -14.72 -51.20 -16.70
N HIS A 23 -13.86 -51.31 -17.71
CA HIS A 23 -13.06 -50.22 -18.31
C HIS A 23 -13.06 -50.44 -19.83
N PRO A 24 -13.13 -49.38 -20.66
CA PRO A 24 -11.94 -48.66 -21.17
C PRO A 24 -11.97 -47.15 -20.81
N GLN A 25 -10.83 -46.43 -20.70
CA GLN A 25 -10.14 -45.68 -21.79
C GLN A 25 -11.11 -44.81 -22.62
N GLU A 26 -10.99 -43.47 -22.75
CA GLU A 26 -9.93 -42.49 -22.41
C GLU A 26 -10.54 -41.14 -21.90
N SER A 27 -9.89 -39.96 -21.78
CA SER A 27 -8.52 -39.47 -22.13
C SER A 27 -8.12 -38.20 -21.32
N ASN A 28 -6.89 -37.71 -21.56
CA ASN A 28 -6.27 -36.42 -21.19
C ASN A 28 -7.01 -35.42 -20.26
N GLY A 29 -6.40 -35.17 -19.10
CA GLY A 29 -6.66 -34.00 -18.25
C GLY A 29 -5.37 -33.50 -17.58
N LEU A 30 -4.78 -32.42 -18.12
CA LEU A 30 -3.68 -31.66 -17.50
C LEU A 30 -4.13 -31.16 -16.11
N GLY A 31 -3.27 -31.00 -15.10
CA GLY A 31 -1.87 -30.62 -15.20
C GLY A 31 -1.72 -29.13 -14.90
N LEU A 32 -1.84 -28.78 -13.61
CA LEU A 32 -1.57 -27.46 -13.01
C LEU A 32 -2.51 -26.29 -13.38
N ASN A 33 -2.44 -25.25 -12.55
CA ASN A 33 -3.09 -23.94 -12.70
C ASN A 33 -4.62 -23.91 -12.48
N SER A 34 -5.03 -23.96 -11.21
CA SER A 34 -6.09 -23.04 -10.79
C SER A 34 -5.64 -21.62 -11.15
N PRO A 35 -6.36 -20.85 -11.97
CA PRO A 35 -5.99 -19.45 -12.19
C PRO A 35 -6.10 -18.74 -10.84
N PRO A 36 -5.23 -17.75 -10.54
CA PRO A 36 -5.49 -16.85 -9.43
C PRO A 36 -6.87 -16.25 -9.68
N MET A 37 -7.72 -16.20 -8.65
CA MET A 37 -8.95 -15.44 -8.74
C MET A 37 -8.57 -14.00 -9.03
N GLN A 38 -8.73 -13.58 -10.28
CA GLN A 38 -8.86 -12.17 -10.63
C GLN A 38 -10.19 -11.69 -10.08
N ASN A 39 -10.25 -11.58 -8.74
CA ASN A 39 -11.12 -10.62 -8.10
C ASN A 39 -10.72 -9.27 -8.70
N GLY A 40 -11.60 -8.72 -9.52
CA GLY A 40 -11.50 -7.35 -10.00
C GLY A 40 -11.70 -6.37 -8.84
N ALA A 41 -10.75 -6.35 -7.91
CA ALA A 41 -10.53 -5.22 -7.03
C ALA A 41 -10.22 -4.05 -7.95
N GLY A 42 -11.24 -3.22 -8.20
CA GLY A 42 -11.11 -2.08 -9.10
C GLY A 42 -9.92 -1.23 -8.69
N THR A 43 -9.22 -0.68 -9.67
CA THR A 43 -8.12 0.29 -9.49
C THR A 43 -8.65 1.62 -8.97
N SER A 44 -9.32 1.59 -7.81
CA SER A 44 -10.09 2.68 -7.26
C SER A 44 -9.16 3.61 -6.48
N LEU A 45 -8.54 4.52 -7.22
CA LEU A 45 -8.03 5.75 -6.64
C LEU A 45 -9.22 6.61 -6.20
N ARG A 46 -9.26 7.06 -4.95
CA ARG A 46 -10.20 8.09 -4.50
C ARG A 46 -9.50 9.44 -4.45
N VAL A 47 -10.19 10.50 -4.84
CA VAL A 47 -9.65 11.86 -4.83
C VAL A 47 -10.67 12.80 -4.19
N ARG A 48 -10.19 13.65 -3.28
CA ARG A 48 -10.88 14.83 -2.77
C ARG A 48 -9.94 16.01 -3.01
N ASP A 49 -10.45 17.07 -3.61
CA ASP A 49 -9.67 18.30 -3.85
C ASP A 49 -10.58 19.54 -3.75
N ILE A 50 -10.93 19.93 -2.52
CA ILE A 50 -11.92 20.98 -2.24
C ILE A 50 -11.48 22.35 -2.78
N PHE A 51 -10.17 22.62 -2.83
CA PHE A 51 -9.60 23.93 -3.19
C PHE A 51 -8.84 23.92 -4.52
N ASP A 52 -9.10 22.94 -5.40
CA ASP A 52 -8.46 22.80 -6.71
C ASP A 52 -6.92 22.76 -6.62
N SER A 53 -6.36 22.24 -5.52
CA SER A 53 -4.92 22.22 -5.25
C SER A 53 -4.14 21.37 -6.25
N LEU A 54 -4.80 20.40 -6.90
CA LEU A 54 -4.18 19.60 -7.96
C LEU A 54 -4.07 20.37 -9.29
N ALA A 55 -4.73 21.52 -9.46
CA ALA A 55 -4.43 22.42 -10.58
C ALA A 55 -3.07 23.10 -10.36
N VAL A 56 -2.86 23.59 -9.12
CA VAL A 56 -1.67 24.35 -8.72
C VAL A 56 -0.37 23.59 -8.98
N ILE A 57 -0.35 22.25 -8.91
CA ILE A 57 0.87 21.49 -9.18
C ILE A 57 1.23 21.44 -10.68
N GLY A 58 0.25 21.57 -11.57
CA GLY A 58 0.47 21.67 -13.03
C GLY A 58 0.95 23.07 -13.46
N ASP A 59 0.63 24.09 -12.67
CA ASP A 59 0.99 25.50 -12.94
C ASP A 59 2.30 25.96 -12.23
N LEU A 60 3.07 25.04 -11.63
CA LEU A 60 4.32 25.37 -10.93
C LEU A 60 5.40 25.89 -11.88
N ASP A 61 6.16 26.89 -11.44
CA ASP A 61 7.40 27.26 -12.12
C ASP A 61 8.44 26.14 -11.91
N ARG A 62 9.29 25.89 -12.91
CA ARG A 62 10.35 24.85 -12.85
C ARG A 62 11.29 24.99 -11.64
N THR A 63 11.37 26.18 -11.04
CA THR A 63 12.16 26.49 -9.84
C THR A 63 11.40 26.28 -8.52
N ASP A 64 10.07 26.19 -8.52
CA ASP A 64 9.27 25.93 -7.31
C ASP A 64 9.60 24.55 -6.73
N ALA A 65 9.99 24.47 -5.46
CA ALA A 65 10.29 23.20 -4.83
C ALA A 65 9.02 22.44 -4.43
N VAL A 66 8.92 21.17 -4.83
CA VAL A 66 7.91 20.22 -4.34
C VAL A 66 8.58 19.28 -3.34
N LEU A 67 8.08 19.24 -2.10
CA LEU A 67 8.58 18.33 -1.08
C LEU A 67 7.70 17.08 -1.00
N VAL A 68 8.31 15.91 -1.11
CA VAL A 68 7.70 14.61 -0.80
C VAL A 68 8.19 14.17 0.58
N LEU A 69 7.23 13.90 1.47
CA LEU A 69 7.46 13.31 2.79
C LEU A 69 6.87 11.90 2.79
N SER A 70 7.71 10.86 2.82
CA SER A 70 7.25 9.46 2.90
C SER A 70 7.56 8.81 4.24
N PRO A 71 6.75 7.86 4.74
CA PRO A 71 7.09 7.11 5.93
C PRO A 71 8.21 6.12 5.63
N ILE A 72 9.09 5.88 6.60
CA ILE A 72 9.92 4.67 6.61
C ILE A 72 8.99 3.48 6.86
N VAL A 73 8.93 2.56 5.91
CA VAL A 73 8.14 1.32 6.00
C VAL A 73 9.04 0.10 5.77
N PRO A 74 8.68 -1.07 6.32
CA PRO A 74 9.35 -2.33 6.00
C PRO A 74 9.38 -2.58 4.50
N PRO A 75 10.53 -2.99 3.94
CA PRO A 75 10.66 -3.22 2.52
C PRO A 75 9.87 -4.47 2.11
N VAL A 76 9.26 -4.43 0.94
CA VAL A 76 8.48 -5.55 0.42
C VAL A 76 9.44 -6.71 0.10
N SER A 77 9.03 -7.96 0.39
CA SER A 77 9.91 -9.14 0.40
C SER A 77 10.67 -9.45 -0.90
N TRP A 78 10.27 -8.86 -2.03
CA TRP A 78 10.94 -8.99 -3.33
C TRP A 78 12.07 -7.96 -3.57
N ALA A 79 12.13 -6.89 -2.78
CA ALA A 79 13.12 -5.81 -2.88
C ALA A 79 13.53 -5.29 -1.47
N PRO A 80 14.24 -6.10 -0.67
CA PRO A 80 14.49 -5.85 0.76
C PRO A 80 15.34 -4.61 1.10
N ASN A 81 15.84 -3.87 0.10
CA ASN A 81 16.67 -2.67 0.29
C ASN A 81 16.16 -1.44 -0.50
N SER A 82 14.97 -1.52 -1.12
CA SER A 82 14.41 -0.44 -1.94
C SER A 82 13.31 0.30 -1.19
N ASP A 83 13.33 1.64 -1.28
CA ASP A 83 12.20 2.46 -0.83
C ASP A 83 11.00 2.20 -1.77
N PRO A 84 9.84 1.72 -1.27
CA PRO A 84 8.69 1.48 -2.13
C PRO A 84 8.16 2.76 -2.79
N PHE A 85 8.42 3.93 -2.21
CA PHE A 85 8.03 5.23 -2.75
C PHE A 85 9.01 5.82 -3.77
N GLU A 86 10.12 5.13 -4.09
CA GLU A 86 11.06 5.54 -5.16
C GLU A 86 10.32 5.69 -6.50
N CYS A 87 9.39 4.77 -6.81
CA CYS A 87 8.60 4.83 -8.04
C CYS A 87 7.67 6.05 -8.09
N PHE A 88 7.11 6.46 -6.95
CA PHE A 88 6.30 7.68 -6.82
C PHE A 88 7.15 8.92 -7.08
N CYS A 89 8.33 9.00 -6.46
CA CYS A 89 9.27 10.12 -6.63
C CYS A 89 9.74 10.23 -8.09
N ARG A 90 10.17 9.12 -8.70
CA ARG A 90 10.55 9.07 -10.13
C ARG A 90 9.42 9.48 -11.05
N ALA A 91 8.18 9.10 -10.76
CA ALA A 91 7.02 9.52 -11.54
C ALA A 91 6.72 11.03 -11.40
N LEU A 92 6.97 11.64 -10.23
CA LEU A 92 6.90 13.09 -10.05
C LEU A 92 8.03 13.81 -10.81
N GLU A 93 9.27 13.31 -10.73
CA GLU A 93 10.46 13.90 -11.38
C GLU A 93 10.35 13.96 -12.91
N ASN A 94 9.65 12.98 -13.52
CA ASN A 94 9.33 13.00 -14.95
C ASN A 94 8.43 14.18 -15.38
N ARG A 95 7.75 14.83 -14.42
CA ARG A 95 6.78 15.90 -14.66
C ARG A 95 7.22 17.24 -14.10
N HIS A 96 7.99 17.24 -13.00
CA HIS A 96 8.50 18.44 -12.36
C HIS A 96 9.99 18.31 -11.98
N SER A 97 10.80 19.32 -12.33
CA SER A 97 12.26 19.23 -12.21
C SER A 97 12.83 19.47 -10.80
N HIS A 98 12.04 19.99 -9.85
CA HIS A 98 12.52 20.35 -8.51
C HIS A 98 11.77 19.59 -7.40
N ILE A 99 11.73 18.25 -7.53
CA ILE A 99 11.32 17.36 -6.45
C ILE A 99 12.43 17.31 -5.38
N ARG A 100 12.02 17.34 -4.12
CA ARG A 100 12.85 17.04 -2.95
C ARG A 100 12.15 15.94 -2.17
N HIS A 101 12.84 14.86 -1.87
CA HIS A 101 12.29 13.73 -1.13
C HIS A 101 13.05 13.55 0.20
N THR A 102 12.31 13.28 1.27
CA THR A 102 12.87 12.83 2.55
C THR A 102 11.89 11.90 3.24
N THR A 103 12.43 10.95 4.00
CA THR A 103 11.64 10.01 4.80
C THR A 103 11.41 10.55 6.21
N TYR A 104 10.29 10.17 6.82
CA TYR A 104 10.03 10.38 8.24
C TYR A 104 9.77 9.04 8.94
N ASP A 105 10.18 8.90 10.19
CA ASP A 105 9.88 7.72 11.00
C ASP A 105 8.45 7.80 11.57
N ASN A 106 7.68 6.70 11.54
CA ASN A 106 6.28 6.71 11.97
C ASN A 106 6.09 6.98 13.48
N ASN A 107 7.10 6.73 14.31
CA ASN A 107 7.06 7.00 15.76
C ASN A 107 7.51 8.44 16.10
N SER A 108 8.49 8.98 15.36
CA SER A 108 9.12 10.28 15.59
C SER A 108 8.44 11.43 14.82
N GLY A 109 7.81 11.11 13.70
CA GLY A 109 6.97 11.99 12.91
C GLY A 109 7.66 13.21 12.29
N ILE A 110 6.93 14.32 12.23
CA ILE A 110 7.35 15.56 11.57
C ILE A 110 8.28 16.38 12.49
N MET A 111 9.56 16.03 12.48
CA MET A 111 10.67 16.71 13.19
C MET A 111 11.06 18.07 12.57
N ASP A 112 11.90 18.84 13.28
CA ASP A 112 12.31 20.19 12.86
C ASP A 112 13.04 20.25 11.50
N THR A 113 13.79 19.21 11.15
CA THR A 113 14.40 19.03 9.82
C THR A 113 13.34 19.02 8.71
N HIS A 114 12.26 18.26 8.90
CA HIS A 114 11.13 18.22 7.99
C HIS A 114 10.41 19.58 7.96
N ARG A 115 10.28 20.26 9.11
CA ARG A 115 9.65 21.59 9.20
C ARG A 115 10.40 22.66 8.42
N GLN A 116 11.73 22.62 8.42
CA GLN A 116 12.54 23.51 7.58
C GLN A 116 12.29 23.27 6.09
N LEU A 117 12.24 22.00 5.65
CA LEU A 117 11.95 21.65 4.26
C LEU A 117 10.53 22.05 3.83
N ILE A 118 9.52 21.86 4.69
CA ILE A 118 8.14 22.30 4.45
C ILE A 118 8.08 23.81 4.19
N ARG A 119 8.77 24.61 5.01
CA ARG A 119 8.81 26.08 4.87
C ARG A 119 9.47 26.53 3.57
N LEU A 120 10.49 25.80 3.10
CA LEU A 120 11.24 26.10 1.88
C LEU A 120 10.54 25.64 0.58
N SER A 121 9.40 24.94 0.68
CA SER A 121 8.72 24.37 -0.47
C SER A 121 7.45 25.16 -0.85
N ARG A 122 7.02 25.01 -2.10
CA ARG A 122 5.79 25.60 -2.66
C ARG A 122 4.61 24.67 -2.47
N VAL A 123 4.83 23.37 -2.69
CA VAL A 123 3.88 22.28 -2.52
C VAL A 123 4.51 21.19 -1.65
N ILE A 124 3.71 20.60 -0.78
CA ILE A 124 4.09 19.46 0.06
C ILE A 124 3.17 18.29 -0.26
N ILE A 125 3.75 17.15 -0.60
CA ILE A 125 3.08 15.87 -0.76
C ILE A 125 3.45 15.02 0.46
N LEU A 126 2.51 14.83 1.39
CA LEU A 126 2.67 13.95 2.53
C LEU A 126 2.06 12.58 2.19
N ILE A 127 2.90 11.56 2.13
CA ILE A 127 2.44 10.18 2.04
C ILE A 127 2.19 9.67 3.47
N LEU A 128 1.05 9.00 3.68
CA LEU A 128 0.71 8.26 4.89
C LEU A 128 0.57 6.78 4.50
N ALA A 129 1.30 5.92 5.20
CA ALA A 129 1.21 4.47 5.06
C ALA A 129 1.47 3.83 6.43
N ASP A 130 0.76 2.75 6.72
CA ASP A 130 1.01 1.95 7.92
C ASP A 130 2.11 0.92 7.64
N SER A 131 3.17 0.97 8.44
CA SER A 131 4.28 0.00 8.41
C SER A 131 3.90 -1.36 9.00
N GLU A 132 2.92 -1.40 9.90
CA GLU A 132 2.56 -2.55 10.73
C GLU A 132 1.31 -3.30 10.25
N ALA A 133 0.77 -2.95 9.08
CA ALA A 133 -0.49 -3.47 8.53
C ALA A 133 -0.45 -4.95 8.07
N ALA A 134 0.50 -5.76 8.58
CA ALA A 134 0.59 -7.20 8.35
C ALA A 134 -0.59 -7.94 9.02
N GLY A 135 -1.76 -7.91 8.37
CA GLY A 135 -3.01 -8.51 8.85
C GLY A 135 -3.78 -7.66 9.86
N ARG A 136 -3.52 -6.35 9.93
CA ARG A 136 -4.22 -5.39 10.80
C ARG A 136 -4.78 -4.22 10.00
N THR A 137 -5.81 -3.55 10.52
CA THR A 137 -6.35 -2.33 9.90
C THR A 137 -5.28 -1.23 9.91
N PRO A 138 -5.00 -0.58 8.75
CA PRO A 138 -4.01 0.49 8.67
C PRO A 138 -4.27 1.62 9.67
N GLN A 139 -3.30 1.88 10.55
CA GLN A 139 -3.32 3.00 11.50
C GLN A 139 -2.49 4.18 11.00
N ILE A 140 -3.01 4.88 10.00
CA ILE A 140 -2.42 6.15 9.57
C ILE A 140 -2.38 7.16 10.73
N ASN A 141 -1.20 7.75 10.98
CA ASN A 141 -1.07 8.75 12.04
C ASN A 141 -1.48 10.14 11.53
N VAL A 142 -2.74 10.49 11.72
CA VAL A 142 -3.35 11.78 11.32
C VAL A 142 -2.63 12.99 11.92
N LEU A 143 -1.92 12.83 13.05
CA LEU A 143 -1.11 13.91 13.63
C LEU A 143 -0.03 14.40 12.65
N HIS A 144 0.53 13.52 11.82
CA HIS A 144 1.53 13.92 10.81
C HIS A 144 0.92 14.86 9.75
N ALA A 145 -0.34 14.64 9.37
CA ALA A 145 -1.07 15.51 8.47
C ALA A 145 -1.35 16.88 9.11
N HIS A 146 -1.88 16.92 10.34
CA HIS A 146 -2.09 18.19 11.06
C HIS A 146 -0.78 18.97 11.26
N MET A 147 0.30 18.30 11.68
CA MET A 147 1.62 18.93 11.86
C MET A 147 2.19 19.46 10.54
N THR A 148 1.98 18.76 9.43
CA THR A 148 2.42 19.20 8.10
C THR A 148 1.65 20.45 7.66
N VAL A 149 0.32 20.43 7.75
CA VAL A 149 -0.53 21.60 7.42
C VAL A 149 -0.21 22.80 8.29
N ALA A 150 -0.13 22.62 9.62
CA ALA A 150 0.19 23.70 10.56
C ALA A 150 1.61 24.28 10.35
N THR A 151 2.55 23.48 9.84
CA THR A 151 3.91 23.95 9.50
C THR A 151 3.95 24.65 8.14
N ALA A 152 3.11 24.20 7.19
CA ALA A 152 3.05 24.73 5.84
C ALA A 152 2.43 26.14 5.80
N GLY A 153 1.40 26.38 6.61
CA GLY A 153 0.64 27.64 6.60
C GLY A 153 -0.29 27.76 5.38
N ASP A 154 -1.01 28.87 5.31
CA ASP A 154 -2.06 29.09 4.32
C ASP A 154 -1.53 29.44 2.90
N ASP A 155 -0.23 29.76 2.76
CA ASP A 155 0.38 30.12 1.46
C ASP A 155 0.74 28.91 0.58
N LYS A 156 0.77 27.71 1.16
CA LYS A 156 1.26 26.47 0.53
C LYS A 156 0.15 25.47 0.29
N ARG A 157 0.32 24.63 -0.72
CA ARG A 157 -0.58 23.49 -0.94
C ARG A 157 -0.01 22.23 -0.29
N VAL A 158 -0.81 21.60 0.55
CA VAL A 158 -0.53 20.28 1.13
C VAL A 158 -1.46 19.26 0.49
N ILE A 159 -0.86 18.27 -0.16
CA ILE A 159 -1.52 17.13 -0.78
C ILE A 159 -1.24 15.92 0.11
N ILE A 160 -2.27 15.26 0.63
CA ILE A 160 -2.10 14.03 1.41
C ILE A 160 -2.36 12.84 0.51
N VAL A 161 -1.43 11.90 0.47
CA VAL A 161 -1.56 10.62 -0.22
C VAL A 161 -1.64 9.52 0.82
N VAL A 162 -2.72 8.74 0.83
CA VAL A 162 -2.84 7.53 1.66
C VAL A 162 -2.53 6.31 0.79
N ALA A 163 -1.55 5.51 1.19
CA ALA A 163 -1.15 4.29 0.48
C ALA A 163 -1.84 3.03 1.05
N ASP A 164 -3.15 3.13 1.32
CA ASP A 164 -4.01 2.04 1.78
C ASP A 164 -5.45 2.24 1.28
N SER A 165 -6.19 1.14 1.13
CA SER A 165 -7.59 1.11 0.64
C SER A 165 -8.66 1.10 1.76
N SER A 166 -8.29 1.42 3.01
CA SER A 166 -9.20 1.42 4.16
C SER A 166 -10.17 2.62 4.14
N GLU A 167 -11.47 2.35 4.24
CA GLU A 167 -12.47 3.40 4.48
C GLU A 167 -12.16 4.16 5.78
N GLU A 168 -11.62 3.49 6.80
CA GLU A 168 -11.30 4.11 8.08
C GLU A 168 -10.18 5.17 7.94
N SER A 169 -9.17 4.91 7.12
CA SER A 169 -8.11 5.87 6.77
C SER A 169 -8.67 7.07 6.00
N TRP A 170 -9.63 6.85 5.09
CA TRP A 170 -10.28 7.92 4.34
C TRP A 170 -11.12 8.85 5.24
N GLN A 171 -11.90 8.27 6.14
CA GLN A 171 -12.76 9.02 7.09
C GLN A 171 -11.92 9.76 8.14
N ARG A 172 -10.81 9.18 8.60
CA ARG A 172 -9.82 9.84 9.48
C ARG A 172 -9.25 11.14 8.91
N LEU A 173 -9.32 11.34 7.60
CA LEU A 173 -8.82 12.53 6.92
C LEU A 173 -9.93 13.45 6.42
N VAL A 174 -11.17 13.35 6.91
CA VAL A 174 -12.32 14.15 6.45
C VAL A 174 -12.05 15.67 6.47
N ASP A 175 -11.30 16.17 7.44
CA ASP A 175 -11.00 17.60 7.62
C ASP A 175 -9.94 18.15 6.64
N PHE A 176 -9.26 17.29 5.87
CA PHE A 176 -8.23 17.72 4.93
C PHE A 176 -8.81 17.97 3.53
N PRO A 177 -8.46 19.10 2.88
CA PRO A 177 -9.12 19.52 1.64
C PRO A 177 -8.64 18.76 0.40
N THR A 178 -7.36 18.39 0.35
CA THR A 178 -6.76 17.69 -0.79
C THR A 178 -6.16 16.36 -0.33
N VAL A 179 -6.85 15.27 -0.63
CA VAL A 179 -6.50 13.90 -0.23
C VAL A 179 -6.67 12.96 -1.42
N LEU A 180 -5.66 12.16 -1.71
CA LEU A 180 -5.72 11.02 -2.63
C LEU A 180 -5.56 9.72 -1.84
N GLN A 181 -6.40 8.74 -2.11
CA GLN A 181 -6.28 7.40 -1.55
C GLN A 181 -5.92 6.41 -2.66
N ALA A 182 -4.67 5.97 -2.64
CA ALA A 182 -4.15 4.90 -3.47
C ALA A 182 -4.62 3.53 -2.93
N THR A 183 -4.63 2.49 -3.75
CA THR A 183 -5.11 1.16 -3.31
C THR A 183 -4.16 0.50 -2.32
N ASP A 184 -2.86 0.69 -2.56
CA ASP A 184 -1.69 0.25 -1.79
C ASP A 184 -0.45 1.08 -2.20
N TYR A 185 0.73 0.73 -1.69
CA TYR A 185 2.02 1.27 -2.11
C TYR A 185 2.69 0.49 -3.27
N SER A 186 1.96 -0.28 -4.07
CA SER A 186 2.51 -0.90 -5.28
C SER A 186 2.85 0.16 -6.34
N GLN A 187 3.82 -0.15 -7.21
CA GLN A 187 4.25 0.76 -8.27
C GLN A 187 3.08 1.25 -9.14
N ALA A 188 2.18 0.35 -9.57
CA ALA A 188 1.04 0.72 -10.41
C ALA A 188 0.01 1.60 -9.69
N SER A 189 -0.14 1.44 -8.37
CA SER A 189 -1.02 2.26 -7.52
C SER A 189 -0.42 3.66 -7.31
N LEU A 190 0.88 3.74 -7.02
CA LEU A 190 1.61 4.99 -6.80
C LEU A 190 1.78 5.81 -8.09
N GLU A 191 2.13 5.18 -9.22
CA GLU A 191 2.23 5.87 -10.52
C GLU A 191 0.88 6.41 -11.00
N ARG A 192 -0.22 5.66 -10.79
CA ARG A 192 -1.59 6.15 -11.05
C ARG A 192 -1.96 7.33 -10.14
N THR A 193 -1.52 7.31 -8.89
CA THR A 193 -1.72 8.43 -7.95
C THR A 193 -0.99 9.68 -8.45
N VAL A 194 0.23 9.55 -8.98
CA VAL A 194 0.94 10.67 -9.61
C VAL A 194 0.23 11.20 -10.84
N SER A 195 -0.24 10.34 -11.76
CA SER A 195 -1.02 10.81 -12.92
C SER A 195 -2.26 11.61 -12.49
N ALA A 196 -2.98 11.17 -11.45
CA ALA A 196 -4.11 11.94 -10.92
C ALA A 196 -3.71 13.25 -10.22
N ILE A 197 -2.55 13.32 -9.56
CA ILE A 197 -1.98 14.57 -9.04
C ILE A 197 -1.80 15.59 -10.17
N PHE A 198 -1.34 15.15 -11.35
CA PHE A 198 -1.18 15.98 -12.55
C PHE A 198 -2.41 16.01 -13.49
N ARG A 199 -3.55 15.47 -13.04
CA ARG A 199 -4.83 15.44 -13.78
C ARG A 199 -4.79 14.73 -15.13
N GLU A 200 -3.92 13.73 -15.24
CA GLU A 200 -3.84 12.79 -16.35
C GLU A 200 -4.76 11.59 -16.08
N PHE A 201 -5.79 11.41 -16.91
CA PHE A 201 -6.80 10.34 -16.79
C PHE A 201 -7.06 9.66 -18.13
#